data_AF-A0A919K9V8-F1
#
_entry.id   AF-A0A919K9V8-F1
#
_cell.length_a   1.000
_cell.length_b   1.000
_cell.length_c   1.000
_cell.angle_alpha   90.00
_cell.angle_beta   90.00
_cell.angle_gamma   90.00
#
_symmetry.space_group_name_H-M   'P 1'
#
loop_
_entity.id
_entity.type
_entity.pdbx_description
1 polymer ?
#
loop_
_entity_poly.entity_id
_entity_poly.type
_entity_poly.pdbx_seq_one_letter_code
_entity_poly.pdbx_strand_id
1 'polypeptide(L)'
;MIDVQGSVQAAGYHSAAAVVAGAQVADPVFHGGAGLTADKCVYTASLSKQITAACAALLVRQGRLDTDDVLAQWMPELPPWSRTVRVRHLIHHTSGLPQGVHIDDVLRNDAVRTTDSVVRALVRRDQLDRTPGTAYEYCNAGYVCLAVVVSRAAGQPLPEFAQQHVFERLGMNSTRYWTGPAPHPPGATPLDPNHPAPLSLGDGGVWSTARDLLRWNRSLLVDHLGISEILHTPGHLEDGTPLDYAWGVVVGSYRGHRLYRHSGGWPGVTTQLVSIPGKDASLVVVALDDDSDRSTLLANIMIYTLLTS
;
A
#
# COMPACT_ATOMS: atom_id res chain seq x y z
N MET A 1 -13.48 -25.50 -2.05
CA MET A 1 -12.10 -25.20 -2.50
C MET A 1 -12.22 -24.21 -3.64
N ILE A 2 -11.53 -23.07 -3.58
CA ILE A 2 -11.64 -22.02 -4.59
C ILE A 2 -10.97 -22.45 -5.90
N ASP A 3 -11.69 -22.34 -7.03
CA ASP A 3 -11.14 -22.57 -8.37
C ASP A 3 -10.36 -21.34 -8.85
N VAL A 4 -9.10 -21.26 -8.43
CA VAL A 4 -8.21 -20.15 -8.80
C VAL A 4 -7.96 -20.14 -10.32
N GLN A 5 -7.75 -21.30 -10.93
CA GLN A 5 -7.48 -21.41 -12.37
C GLN A 5 -8.69 -20.97 -13.20
N GLY A 6 -9.89 -21.46 -12.88
CA GLY A 6 -11.11 -21.03 -13.56
C GLY A 6 -11.37 -19.53 -13.37
N SER A 7 -11.08 -18.98 -12.18
CA SER A 7 -11.19 -17.53 -11.94
C SER A 7 -10.25 -16.71 -12.82
N VAL A 8 -8.98 -17.15 -12.96
CA VAL A 8 -7.98 -16.53 -13.84
C VAL A 8 -8.45 -16.53 -15.29
N GLN A 9 -8.92 -17.68 -15.78
CA GLN A 9 -9.44 -17.81 -17.16
C GLN A 9 -10.69 -16.95 -17.39
N ALA A 10 -11.62 -16.92 -16.44
CA ALA A 10 -12.84 -16.11 -16.51
C ALA A 10 -12.55 -14.60 -16.51
N ALA A 11 -11.46 -14.17 -15.87
CA ALA A 11 -10.99 -12.78 -15.93
C ALA A 11 -10.28 -12.43 -17.26
N GLY A 12 -10.16 -13.38 -18.19
CA GLY A 12 -9.54 -13.16 -19.50
C GLY A 12 -8.02 -13.32 -19.52
N TYR A 13 -7.41 -13.86 -18.47
CA TYR A 13 -6.00 -14.24 -18.48
C TYR A 13 -5.83 -15.59 -19.18
N HIS A 14 -5.03 -15.61 -20.25
CA HIS A 14 -4.67 -16.83 -20.98
C HIS A 14 -3.43 -17.52 -20.36
N SER A 15 -3.14 -18.76 -20.76
CA SER A 15 -2.03 -19.56 -20.18
C SER A 15 -0.64 -18.91 -20.28
N ALA A 16 -0.43 -18.03 -21.26
CA ALA A 16 0.79 -17.24 -21.42
C ALA A 16 0.81 -15.92 -20.61
N ALA A 17 -0.23 -15.60 -19.83
CA ALA A 17 -0.24 -14.39 -19.02
C ALA A 17 0.58 -14.57 -17.74
N ALA A 18 1.41 -13.58 -17.40
CA ALA A 18 2.18 -13.59 -16.17
C ALA A 18 1.33 -13.11 -15.00
N VAL A 19 0.44 -13.97 -14.52
CA VAL A 19 -0.43 -13.71 -13.37
C VAL A 19 -0.22 -14.79 -12.31
N VAL A 20 -0.20 -14.35 -11.04
CA VAL A 20 -0.24 -15.19 -9.85
C VAL A 20 -1.41 -14.75 -8.99
N ALA A 21 -2.40 -15.63 -8.86
CA ALA A 21 -3.51 -15.45 -7.94
C ALA A 21 -3.41 -16.50 -6.84
N GLY A 22 -3.69 -16.10 -5.59
CA GLY A 22 -3.67 -16.98 -4.43
C GLY A 22 -4.80 -16.66 -3.47
N ALA A 23 -5.33 -17.69 -2.83
CA ALA A 23 -6.34 -17.55 -1.79
C ALA A 23 -5.95 -18.43 -0.61
N GLN A 24 -5.96 -17.90 0.60
CA GLN A 24 -5.70 -18.66 1.81
C GLN A 24 -7.00 -19.02 2.51
N VAL A 25 -7.28 -20.32 2.56
CA VAL A 25 -8.12 -21.00 3.55
C VAL A 25 -7.27 -22.19 4.01
N ALA A 26 -6.49 -22.03 5.08
CA ALA A 26 -5.39 -22.91 5.52
C ALA A 26 -4.21 -23.08 4.53
N ASP A 27 -4.42 -23.60 3.32
CA ASP A 27 -3.38 -23.93 2.32
C ASP A 27 -3.55 -23.12 1.03
N PRO A 28 -2.63 -22.17 0.70
CA PRO A 28 -2.81 -21.31 -0.46
C PRO A 28 -2.58 -22.06 -1.78
N VAL A 29 -3.57 -21.99 -2.68
CA VAL A 29 -3.46 -22.49 -4.05
C VAL A 29 -3.05 -21.33 -4.96
N PHE A 30 -2.00 -21.52 -5.75
CA PHE A 30 -1.53 -20.53 -6.72
C PHE A 30 -1.71 -21.02 -8.16
N HIS A 31 -2.14 -20.11 -9.03
CA HIS A 31 -2.04 -20.31 -10.48
C HIS A 31 -1.04 -19.28 -11.02
N GLY A 32 0.08 -19.76 -11.57
CA GLY A 32 1.14 -18.94 -12.18
C GLY A 32 1.20 -19.16 -13.70
N GLY A 33 1.49 -18.11 -14.47
CA GLY A 33 1.75 -18.20 -15.91
C GLY A 33 3.04 -17.48 -16.33
N ALA A 34 3.57 -17.83 -17.51
CA ALA A 34 4.76 -17.22 -18.13
C ALA A 34 5.97 -16.98 -17.20
N GLY A 35 6.25 -17.91 -16.28
CA GLY A 35 7.41 -17.83 -15.38
C GLY A 35 7.24 -16.90 -14.17
N LEU A 36 6.09 -16.26 -13.99
CA LEU A 36 5.73 -15.62 -12.73
C LEU A 36 5.26 -16.69 -11.73
N THR A 37 5.98 -16.81 -10.62
CA THR A 37 5.65 -17.74 -9.52
C THR A 37 5.26 -16.97 -8.27
N ALA A 38 4.62 -17.65 -7.31
CA ALA A 38 4.25 -17.06 -6.03
C ALA A 38 5.41 -16.53 -5.19
N ASP A 39 6.62 -16.97 -5.52
CA ASP A 39 7.88 -16.61 -4.84
C ASP A 39 8.69 -15.59 -5.65
N LYS A 40 8.21 -15.16 -6.83
CA LYS A 40 8.87 -14.14 -7.63
C LYS A 40 8.64 -12.76 -7.02
N CYS A 41 9.72 -12.06 -6.74
CA CYS A 41 9.67 -10.71 -6.16
C CYS A 41 9.28 -9.68 -7.24
N VAL A 42 8.30 -8.84 -6.93
CA VAL A 42 7.73 -7.81 -7.81
C VAL A 42 7.54 -6.50 -7.06
N TYR A 43 7.41 -5.39 -7.79
CA TYR A 43 7.04 -4.12 -7.21
C TYR A 43 5.56 -4.14 -6.82
N THR A 44 5.24 -3.71 -5.60
CA THR A 44 3.86 -3.77 -5.07
C THR A 44 3.09 -2.46 -5.19
N ALA A 45 3.75 -1.41 -5.69
CA ALA A 45 3.19 -0.08 -5.85
C ALA A 45 2.43 0.36 -4.57
N SER A 46 1.17 0.76 -4.72
CA SER A 46 0.37 1.32 -3.62
C SER A 46 0.01 0.36 -2.49
N LEU A 47 0.23 -0.96 -2.63
CA LEU A 47 0.10 -1.86 -1.46
C LEU A 47 1.12 -1.52 -0.35
N SER A 48 2.21 -0.83 -0.70
CA SER A 48 3.21 -0.29 0.25
C SER A 48 2.58 0.58 1.34
N LYS A 49 1.45 1.23 1.05
CA LYS A 49 0.72 2.10 1.98
C LYS A 49 0.23 1.35 3.21
N GLN A 50 -0.24 0.11 3.06
CA GLN A 50 -0.64 -0.71 4.20
C GLN A 50 0.53 -0.96 5.15
N ILE A 51 1.71 -1.24 4.60
CA ILE A 51 2.91 -1.48 5.40
C ILE A 51 3.36 -0.21 6.12
N THR A 52 3.35 0.94 5.44
CA THR A 52 3.70 2.23 6.08
C THR A 52 2.71 2.59 7.18
N ALA A 53 1.41 2.42 6.94
CA ALA A 53 0.39 2.68 7.93
C ALA A 53 0.46 1.69 9.10
N ALA A 54 0.87 0.43 8.86
CA ALA A 54 1.16 -0.53 9.91
C ALA A 54 2.33 -0.11 10.81
N CYS A 55 3.38 0.43 10.22
CA CYS A 55 4.50 0.99 10.98
C CYS A 55 4.04 2.18 11.85
N ALA A 56 3.20 3.06 11.30
CA ALA A 56 2.60 4.15 12.07
C ALA A 56 1.71 3.63 13.22
N ALA A 57 0.86 2.63 12.96
CA ALA A 57 -0.01 2.02 13.97
C ALA A 57 0.79 1.35 15.10
N LEU A 58 1.91 0.70 14.78
CA LEU A 58 2.83 0.15 15.78
C LEU A 58 3.39 1.25 16.70
N LEU A 59 3.76 2.39 16.14
CA LEU A 59 4.28 3.54 16.90
C LEU A 59 3.19 4.21 17.75
N VAL A 60 1.97 4.33 17.21
CA VAL A 60 0.80 4.82 17.98
C VAL A 60 0.54 3.93 19.18
N ARG A 61 0.50 2.61 18.98
CA ARG A 61 0.33 1.66 20.08
C ARG A 61 1.45 1.71 21.11
N GLN A 62 2.67 2.05 20.69
CA GLN A 62 3.82 2.26 21.58
C GLN A 62 3.80 3.62 22.31
N GLY A 63 2.81 4.49 22.03
CA GLY A 63 2.74 5.85 22.57
C GLY A 63 3.83 6.79 22.01
N ARG A 64 4.41 6.46 20.86
CA ARG A 64 5.53 7.19 20.24
C ARG A 64 5.10 8.11 19.11
N LEU A 65 3.85 8.01 18.70
CA LEU A 65 3.24 8.81 17.65
C LEU A 65 1.80 9.10 18.06
N ASP A 66 1.37 10.36 18.01
CA ASP A 66 -0.03 10.70 18.11
C ASP A 66 -0.56 11.03 16.72
N THR A 67 -1.72 10.48 16.36
CA THR A 67 -2.37 10.81 15.09
C THR A 67 -2.86 12.26 15.02
N ASP A 68 -3.03 12.90 16.19
CA ASP A 68 -3.33 14.31 16.34
C ASP A 68 -2.11 15.23 16.20
N ASP A 69 -0.88 14.69 16.23
CA ASP A 69 0.32 15.50 16.05
C ASP A 69 0.25 16.31 14.76
N VAL A 70 0.61 17.59 14.83
CA VAL A 70 0.75 18.43 13.65
C VAL A 70 1.99 18.03 12.87
N LEU A 71 1.91 18.09 11.54
CA LEU A 71 3.01 17.67 10.67
C LEU A 71 4.28 18.49 10.92
N ALA A 72 4.15 19.77 11.28
CA ALA A 72 5.26 20.65 11.64
C ALA A 72 6.13 20.14 12.81
N GLN A 73 5.58 19.33 13.73
CA GLN A 73 6.34 18.71 14.82
C GLN A 73 7.34 17.70 14.28
N TRP A 74 6.92 16.93 13.29
CA TRP A 74 7.71 15.88 12.68
C TRP A 74 8.52 16.38 11.49
N MET A 75 8.07 17.44 10.79
CA MET A 75 8.68 17.98 9.57
C MET A 75 8.75 19.52 9.64
N PRO A 76 9.57 20.10 10.54
CA PRO A 76 9.66 21.56 10.74
C PRO A 76 10.24 22.31 9.53
N GLU A 77 10.85 21.62 8.58
CA GLU A 77 11.32 22.19 7.31
C GLU A 77 10.18 22.55 6.34
N LEU A 78 8.97 22.05 6.58
CA LEU A 78 7.82 22.35 5.72
C LEU A 78 7.26 23.77 5.99
N PRO A 79 6.60 24.40 5.00
CA PRO A 79 6.05 25.74 5.15
C PRO A 79 4.95 25.82 6.23
N PRO A 80 4.49 27.03 6.60
CA PRO A 80 3.58 27.23 7.74
C PRO A 80 2.29 26.42 7.71
N TRP A 81 1.79 26.03 6.53
CA TRP A 81 0.62 25.15 6.39
C TRP A 81 0.80 23.78 7.07
N SER A 82 2.04 23.32 7.30
CA SER A 82 2.30 22.06 8.01
C SER A 82 1.79 22.06 9.46
N ARG A 83 1.46 23.23 10.03
CA ARG A 83 0.82 23.37 11.35
C ARG A 83 -0.68 23.06 11.33
N THR A 84 -1.32 22.98 10.17
CA THR A 84 -2.75 22.66 10.02
C THR A 84 -2.99 21.22 9.57
N VAL A 85 -1.96 20.55 9.05
CA VAL A 85 -2.00 19.13 8.67
C VAL A 85 -1.66 18.29 9.89
N ARG A 86 -2.49 17.31 10.24
CA ARG A 86 -2.22 16.31 11.28
C ARG A 86 -1.81 14.98 10.66
N VAL A 87 -1.16 14.12 11.43
CA VAL A 87 -0.75 12.78 10.99
C VAL A 87 -1.94 11.96 10.48
N ARG A 88 -3.11 12.03 11.15
CA ARG A 88 -4.35 11.37 10.67
C ARG A 88 -4.78 11.82 9.27
N HIS A 89 -4.50 13.07 8.89
CA HIS A 89 -4.86 13.57 7.56
C HIS A 89 -4.01 12.92 6.48
N LEU A 90 -2.77 12.53 6.78
CA LEU A 90 -1.91 11.77 5.88
C LEU A 90 -2.41 10.34 5.73
N ILE A 91 -2.74 9.69 6.84
CA ILE A 91 -3.21 8.29 6.89
C ILE A 91 -4.48 8.09 6.07
N HIS A 92 -5.45 8.99 6.24
CA HIS A 92 -6.79 8.89 5.66
C HIS A 92 -7.01 9.69 4.38
N HIS A 93 -5.94 10.20 3.76
CA HIS A 93 -6.01 10.99 2.52
C HIS A 93 -6.92 12.23 2.63
N THR A 94 -6.82 12.96 3.73
CA THR A 94 -7.57 14.22 3.95
C THR A 94 -6.63 15.42 4.17
N SER A 95 -5.38 15.33 3.74
CA SER A 95 -4.34 16.31 4.03
C SER A 95 -4.46 17.63 3.26
N GLY A 96 -5.16 17.64 2.12
CA GLY A 96 -5.17 18.78 1.19
C GLY A 96 -3.81 19.03 0.52
N LEU A 97 -2.85 18.10 0.64
CA LEU A 97 -1.55 18.19 -0.02
C LEU A 97 -1.71 18.18 -1.55
N PRO A 98 -0.76 18.80 -2.28
CA PRO A 98 -0.84 18.90 -3.72
C PRO A 98 -0.92 17.53 -4.41
N GLN A 99 -1.68 17.50 -5.49
CA GLN A 99 -1.82 16.32 -6.34
C GLN A 99 -0.49 15.82 -6.91
N GLY A 100 -0.46 14.54 -7.30
CA GLY A 100 0.72 13.90 -7.90
C GLY A 100 1.30 14.70 -9.06
N VAL A 101 0.43 15.14 -10.00
CA VAL A 101 0.81 15.95 -11.17
C VAL A 101 1.53 17.24 -10.78
N HIS A 102 1.09 17.91 -9.72
CA HIS A 102 1.71 19.12 -9.20
C HIS A 102 3.10 18.86 -8.61
N ILE A 103 3.32 17.69 -8.03
CA ILE A 103 4.65 17.26 -7.57
C ILE A 103 5.51 16.89 -8.76
N ASP A 104 4.98 16.12 -9.71
CA ASP A 104 5.71 15.64 -10.89
C ASP A 104 6.19 16.81 -11.77
N ASP A 105 5.39 17.87 -11.91
CA ASP A 105 5.79 19.10 -12.62
C ASP A 105 7.03 19.77 -12.01
N VAL A 106 7.12 19.77 -10.68
CA VAL A 106 8.29 20.31 -9.94
C VAL A 106 9.49 19.38 -10.12
N LEU A 107 9.25 18.08 -10.19
CA LEU A 107 10.26 17.02 -10.31
C LEU A 107 10.62 16.66 -11.76
N ARG A 108 10.07 17.35 -12.77
CA ARG A 108 10.21 16.99 -14.19
C ARG A 108 11.66 16.85 -14.70
N ASN A 109 12.62 17.48 -14.01
CA ASN A 109 14.05 17.43 -14.35
C ASN A 109 14.85 16.52 -13.41
N ASP A 110 14.23 15.93 -12.39
CA ASP A 110 14.89 14.97 -11.50
C ASP A 110 15.00 13.63 -12.24
N ALA A 111 16.20 13.05 -12.25
CA ALA A 111 16.43 11.77 -12.92
C ALA A 111 15.65 10.61 -12.24
N VAL A 112 15.39 10.72 -10.94
CA VAL A 112 14.69 9.70 -10.14
C VAL A 112 13.82 10.37 -9.08
N ARG A 113 12.57 9.92 -8.95
CA ARG A 113 11.67 10.32 -7.85
C ARG A 113 12.08 9.62 -6.56
N THR A 114 12.47 10.38 -5.53
CA THR A 114 12.85 9.89 -4.20
C THR A 114 11.99 10.55 -3.11
N THR A 115 12.04 10.03 -1.88
CA THR A 115 11.40 10.69 -0.74
C THR A 115 11.88 12.14 -0.59
N ASP A 116 13.19 12.36 -0.68
CA ASP A 116 13.77 13.70 -0.56
C ASP A 116 13.32 14.63 -1.68
N SER A 117 13.19 14.15 -2.92
CA SER A 117 12.73 15.01 -4.01
C SER A 117 11.28 15.46 -3.80
N VAL A 118 10.40 14.56 -3.36
CA VAL A 118 9.01 14.89 -3.01
C VAL A 118 8.97 15.91 -1.86
N VAL A 119 9.75 15.71 -0.79
CA VAL A 119 9.82 16.67 0.33
C VAL A 119 10.33 18.04 -0.15
N ARG A 120 11.38 18.08 -0.99
CA ARG A 120 11.87 19.34 -1.58
C ARG A 120 10.79 20.04 -2.41
N ALA A 121 9.96 19.30 -3.14
CA ALA A 121 8.85 19.87 -3.89
C ALA A 121 7.80 20.48 -2.96
N LEU A 122 7.49 19.82 -1.84
CA LEU A 122 6.55 20.33 -0.83
C LEU A 122 7.08 21.58 -0.09
N VAL A 123 8.39 21.65 0.17
CA VAL A 123 9.02 22.84 0.77
C VAL A 123 8.82 24.09 -0.08
N ARG A 124 8.69 23.95 -1.40
CA ARG A 124 8.50 25.07 -2.34
C ARG A 124 7.03 25.47 -2.53
N ARG A 125 6.11 24.89 -1.77
CA ARG A 125 4.66 25.14 -1.90
C ARG A 125 4.17 26.11 -0.83
N ASP A 126 3.70 27.27 -1.25
CA ASP A 126 3.20 28.30 -0.33
C ASP A 126 1.86 27.92 0.33
N GLN A 127 1.05 27.09 -0.35
CA GLN A 127 -0.28 26.69 0.11
C GLN A 127 -0.62 25.25 -0.26
N LEU A 128 -1.61 24.72 0.45
CA LEU A 128 -2.27 23.45 0.18
C LEU A 128 -3.30 23.61 -0.95
N ASP A 129 -3.65 22.52 -1.63
CA ASP A 129 -4.71 22.52 -2.64
C ASP A 129 -6.10 22.63 -1.97
N ARG A 130 -6.22 22.17 -0.71
CA ARG A 130 -7.45 22.25 0.11
C ARG A 130 -7.15 22.42 1.59
N THR A 131 -8.16 22.83 2.35
CA THR A 131 -8.12 22.79 3.81
C THR A 131 -8.03 21.34 4.30
N PRO A 132 -7.09 20.99 5.20
CA PRO A 132 -7.02 19.64 5.74
C PRO A 132 -8.32 19.23 6.43
N GLY A 133 -8.72 17.98 6.25
CA GLY A 133 -9.89 17.38 6.89
C GLY A 133 -11.23 17.64 6.19
N THR A 134 -11.29 18.50 5.16
CA THR A 134 -12.57 18.87 4.52
C THR A 134 -12.95 18.04 3.30
N ALA A 135 -12.02 17.24 2.76
CA ALA A 135 -12.29 16.35 1.63
C ALA A 135 -11.36 15.14 1.65
N TYR A 136 -11.87 14.02 1.15
CA TYR A 136 -11.04 12.85 0.81
C TYR A 136 -10.43 13.04 -0.57
N GLU A 137 -9.12 12.88 -0.67
CA GLU A 137 -8.38 12.96 -1.91
C GLU A 137 -7.10 12.13 -1.84
N TYR A 138 -7.09 10.98 -2.54
CA TYR A 138 -5.97 10.04 -2.52
C TYR A 138 -4.66 10.73 -2.92
N CYS A 139 -3.69 10.75 -2.01
CA CYS A 139 -2.48 11.55 -2.16
C CYS A 139 -1.21 10.74 -1.82
N ASN A 140 -0.40 10.48 -2.85
CA ASN A 140 0.90 9.81 -2.69
C ASN A 140 1.87 10.65 -1.84
N ALA A 141 1.92 11.98 -2.04
CA ALA A 141 2.79 12.85 -1.24
C ALA A 141 2.47 12.78 0.26
N GLY A 142 1.19 12.56 0.62
CA GLY A 142 0.79 12.33 2.01
C GLY A 142 1.43 11.10 2.64
N TYR A 143 1.48 9.98 1.91
CA TYR A 143 2.14 8.76 2.39
C TYR A 143 3.66 8.86 2.37
N VAL A 144 4.26 9.66 1.49
CA VAL A 144 5.68 10.00 1.56
C VAL A 144 5.99 10.80 2.84
N CYS A 145 5.17 11.78 3.19
CA CYS A 145 5.28 12.47 4.48
C CYS A 145 5.09 11.50 5.66
N LEU A 146 4.13 10.57 5.59
CA LEU A 146 3.92 9.57 6.63
C LEU A 146 5.16 8.68 6.83
N ALA A 147 5.87 8.31 5.77
CA ALA A 147 7.14 7.58 5.87
C ALA A 147 8.23 8.37 6.61
N VAL A 148 8.31 9.69 6.40
CA VAL A 148 9.23 10.57 7.13
C VAL A 148 8.82 10.66 8.61
N VAL A 149 7.53 10.86 8.90
CA VAL A 149 6.98 10.88 10.27
C VAL A 149 7.32 9.58 10.99
N VAL A 150 7.05 8.42 10.38
CA VAL A 150 7.37 7.10 10.95
C VAL A 150 8.87 6.98 11.23
N SER A 151 9.72 7.37 10.30
CA SER A 151 11.18 7.28 10.50
C SER A 151 11.66 8.14 11.68
N ARG A 152 11.11 9.36 11.81
CA ARG A 152 11.47 10.29 12.91
C ARG A 152 10.92 9.83 14.26
N ALA A 153 9.68 9.37 14.31
CA ALA A 153 9.07 8.79 15.52
C ALA A 153 9.76 7.48 15.95
N ALA A 154 10.19 6.68 14.98
CA ALA A 154 10.94 5.45 15.20
C ALA A 154 12.40 5.68 15.63
N GLY A 155 12.98 6.83 15.29
CA GLY A 155 14.40 7.11 15.48
C GLY A 155 15.33 6.28 14.57
N GLN A 156 14.77 5.66 13.53
CA GLN A 156 15.48 4.84 12.55
C GLN A 156 14.76 4.88 11.19
N PRO A 157 15.41 4.58 10.05
CA PRO A 157 14.78 4.59 8.73
C PRO A 157 13.56 3.65 8.64
N LEU A 158 12.51 4.08 7.92
CA LEU A 158 11.32 3.25 7.65
C LEU A 158 11.67 1.84 7.12
N PRO A 159 12.60 1.65 6.16
CA PRO A 159 12.99 0.32 5.71
C PRO A 159 13.44 -0.60 6.83
N GLU A 160 14.24 -0.09 7.77
CA GLU A 160 14.78 -0.85 8.90
C GLU A 160 13.68 -1.14 9.94
N PHE A 161 12.83 -0.15 10.24
CA PHE A 161 11.71 -0.33 11.15
C PHE A 161 10.72 -1.39 10.63
N ALA A 162 10.35 -1.31 9.36
CA ALA A 162 9.45 -2.28 8.73
C ALA A 162 10.06 -3.69 8.69
N GLN A 163 11.36 -3.79 8.40
CA GLN A 163 12.08 -5.06 8.42
C GLN A 163 11.99 -5.74 9.80
N GLN A 164 12.34 -5.02 10.86
CA GLN A 164 12.41 -5.56 12.23
C GLN A 164 11.03 -5.84 12.86
N HIS A 165 10.07 -4.94 12.62
CA HIS A 165 8.80 -4.93 13.36
C HIS A 165 7.63 -5.50 12.56
N VAL A 166 7.76 -5.66 11.24
CA VAL A 166 6.71 -6.23 10.38
C VAL A 166 7.24 -7.47 9.67
N PHE A 167 8.23 -7.34 8.78
CA PHE A 167 8.59 -8.42 7.87
C PHE A 167 9.18 -9.63 8.59
N GLU A 168 10.14 -9.45 9.50
CA GLU A 168 10.75 -10.56 10.25
C GLU A 168 9.73 -11.23 11.18
N ARG A 169 8.88 -10.44 11.84
CA ARG A 169 7.82 -10.95 12.73
C ARG A 169 6.81 -11.82 12.02
N LEU A 170 6.53 -11.51 10.75
CA LEU A 170 5.58 -12.26 9.92
C LEU A 170 6.25 -13.31 9.02
N GLY A 171 7.58 -13.45 9.10
CA GLY A 171 8.36 -14.34 8.25
C GLY A 171 8.33 -13.96 6.77
N MET A 172 8.10 -12.69 6.43
CA MET A 172 8.04 -12.16 5.07
C MET A 172 9.45 -11.95 4.47
N ASN A 173 10.21 -13.04 4.38
CA ASN A 173 11.65 -13.02 4.09
C ASN A 173 12.02 -12.55 2.68
N SER A 174 11.06 -12.42 1.77
CA SER A 174 11.26 -11.92 0.41
C SER A 174 10.69 -10.52 0.20
N THR A 175 10.25 -9.87 1.27
CA THR A 175 9.69 -8.52 1.26
C THR A 175 10.69 -7.50 1.79
N ARG A 176 10.81 -6.36 1.11
CA ARG A 176 11.67 -5.24 1.54
C ARG A 176 11.22 -3.93 0.93
N TYR A 177 11.52 -2.83 1.63
CA TYR A 177 11.64 -1.54 0.95
C TYR A 177 12.92 -1.51 0.12
N TRP A 178 12.90 -0.79 -1.00
CA TRP A 178 14.06 -0.61 -1.87
C TRP A 178 14.34 0.86 -2.16
N THR A 179 15.59 1.29 -1.95
CA THR A 179 16.02 2.69 -2.07
C THR A 179 17.12 2.91 -3.10
N GLY A 180 17.39 1.93 -3.97
CA GLY A 180 18.41 2.02 -5.01
C GLY A 180 19.77 1.41 -4.63
N PRO A 181 20.83 1.66 -5.42
CA PRO A 181 20.89 2.63 -6.53
C PRO A 181 20.23 2.16 -7.83
N ALA A 182 20.01 0.84 -8.01
CA ALA A 182 19.29 0.31 -9.17
C ALA A 182 17.77 0.56 -9.05
N PRO A 183 17.00 0.61 -10.15
CA PRO A 183 15.55 0.85 -10.09
C PRO A 183 14.73 -0.33 -9.54
N HIS A 184 15.39 -1.46 -9.24
CA HIS A 184 14.80 -2.62 -8.59
C HIS A 184 15.86 -3.36 -7.77
N PRO A 185 15.47 -4.13 -6.74
CA PRO A 185 16.42 -4.91 -5.98
C PRO A 185 16.92 -6.13 -6.77
N PRO A 186 18.07 -6.71 -6.38
CA PRO A 186 18.57 -7.96 -6.95
C PRO A 186 17.53 -9.08 -6.89
N GLY A 187 17.43 -9.87 -7.96
CA GLY A 187 16.54 -11.04 -8.08
C GLY A 187 15.05 -10.74 -8.34
N ALA A 188 14.62 -9.48 -8.21
CA ALA A 188 13.26 -9.08 -8.53
C ALA A 188 12.98 -9.10 -10.04
N THR A 189 11.70 -9.15 -10.40
CA THR A 189 11.23 -8.95 -11.76
C THR A 189 11.52 -7.51 -12.16
N PRO A 190 12.38 -7.25 -13.16
CA PRO A 190 12.59 -5.90 -13.64
C PRO A 190 11.31 -5.36 -14.28
N LEU A 191 11.07 -4.06 -14.12
CA LEU A 191 10.02 -3.33 -14.83
C LEU A 191 10.57 -2.79 -16.15
N ASP A 192 9.71 -2.18 -16.97
CA ASP A 192 10.13 -1.45 -18.17
C ASP A 192 11.20 -0.40 -17.79
N PRO A 193 12.40 -0.43 -18.40
CA PRO A 193 13.45 0.57 -18.16
C PRO A 193 13.01 2.01 -18.44
N ASN A 194 12.00 2.24 -19.28
CA ASN A 194 11.44 3.57 -19.53
C ASN A 194 10.48 4.03 -18.41
N HIS A 195 10.01 3.09 -17.60
CA HIS A 195 9.08 3.34 -16.49
C HIS A 195 9.57 2.64 -15.21
N PRO A 196 10.78 2.97 -14.71
CA PRO A 196 11.33 2.35 -13.51
C PRO A 196 10.45 2.65 -12.28
N ALA A 197 10.44 1.75 -11.29
CA ALA A 197 9.78 2.05 -10.02
C ALA A 197 10.40 3.30 -9.37
N PRO A 198 9.60 4.18 -8.74
CA PRO A 198 10.11 5.26 -7.92
C PRO A 198 10.93 4.72 -6.75
N LEU A 199 11.89 5.52 -6.28
CA LEU A 199 12.64 5.28 -5.05
C LEU A 199 12.08 6.08 -3.86
N SER A 200 10.87 6.63 -4.01
CA SER A 200 10.12 7.22 -2.89
C SER A 200 9.54 6.10 -2.02
N LEU A 201 9.52 6.36 -0.72
CA LEU A 201 9.02 5.43 0.29
C LEU A 201 7.70 5.94 0.85
N GLY A 202 6.84 5.01 1.28
CA GLY A 202 5.59 5.33 1.96
C GLY A 202 4.38 5.10 1.05
N ASP A 203 4.35 5.83 -0.06
CA ASP A 203 3.35 5.67 -1.12
C ASP A 203 3.59 4.43 -1.97
N GLY A 204 4.86 4.05 -2.11
CA GLY A 204 5.40 2.90 -2.79
C GLY A 204 6.67 2.38 -2.11
N GLY A 205 7.58 1.82 -2.91
CA GLY A 205 8.90 1.37 -2.47
C GLY A 205 8.98 -0.06 -1.92
N VAL A 206 7.87 -0.72 -1.60
CA VAL A 206 7.88 -2.14 -1.18
C VAL A 206 7.93 -3.07 -2.40
N TRP A 207 8.88 -3.99 -2.36
CA TRP A 207 8.99 -5.15 -3.24
C TRP A 207 8.68 -6.40 -2.43
N SER A 208 7.83 -7.28 -2.97
CA SER A 208 7.33 -8.45 -2.24
C SER A 208 7.00 -9.61 -3.18
N THR A 209 6.52 -10.71 -2.64
CA THR A 209 6.05 -11.89 -3.37
C THR A 209 4.57 -12.14 -3.06
N ALA A 210 3.85 -12.83 -3.94
CA ALA A 210 2.45 -13.17 -3.67
C ALA A 210 2.31 -13.98 -2.37
N ARG A 211 3.30 -14.84 -2.07
CA ARG A 211 3.33 -15.62 -0.83
C ARG A 211 3.47 -14.76 0.42
N ASP A 212 4.38 -13.79 0.43
CA ASP A 212 4.56 -12.91 1.58
C ASP A 212 3.37 -11.95 1.74
N LEU A 213 2.78 -11.47 0.65
CA LEU A 213 1.56 -10.66 0.70
C LEU A 213 0.38 -11.41 1.34
N LEU A 214 0.23 -12.73 1.11
CA LEU A 214 -0.76 -13.53 1.83
C LEU A 214 -0.44 -13.65 3.33
N ARG A 215 0.84 -13.75 3.71
CA ARG A 215 1.24 -13.74 5.14
C ARG A 215 0.87 -12.42 5.81
N TRP A 216 1.14 -11.30 5.14
CA TRP A 216 0.71 -9.97 5.59
C TRP A 216 -0.80 -9.93 5.81
N ASN A 217 -1.58 -10.33 4.81
CA ASN A 217 -3.04 -10.31 4.91
C ASN A 217 -3.58 -11.21 6.03
N ARG A 218 -3.04 -12.43 6.16
CA ARG A 218 -3.40 -13.33 7.26
C ARG A 218 -3.07 -12.73 8.62
N SER A 219 -1.94 -12.02 8.73
CA SER A 219 -1.56 -11.35 9.97
C SER A 219 -2.61 -10.34 10.44
N LEU A 220 -3.31 -9.69 9.50
CA LEU A 220 -4.40 -8.76 9.80
C LEU A 220 -5.67 -9.49 10.25
N LEU A 221 -5.93 -10.70 9.76
CA LEU A 221 -7.09 -11.50 10.17
C LEU A 221 -6.95 -12.06 11.59
N VAL A 222 -5.75 -12.55 11.95
CA VAL A 222 -5.48 -13.14 13.27
C VAL A 222 -4.85 -12.17 14.27
N ASP A 223 -4.76 -10.90 13.89
CA ASP A 223 -4.13 -9.83 14.66
C ASP A 223 -2.74 -10.16 15.21
N HIS A 224 -1.89 -10.77 14.38
CA HIS A 224 -0.56 -11.24 14.80
C HIS A 224 0.28 -10.11 15.40
N LEU A 225 0.18 -8.91 14.80
CA LEU A 225 0.94 -7.74 15.26
C LEU A 225 0.21 -6.94 16.33
N GLY A 226 -1.04 -7.25 16.70
CA GLY A 226 -1.87 -6.54 17.68
C GLY A 226 -2.26 -5.12 17.27
N ILE A 227 -2.44 -4.88 15.98
CA ILE A 227 -2.74 -3.57 15.37
C ILE A 227 -3.93 -3.64 14.40
N SER A 228 -4.53 -4.82 14.17
CA SER A 228 -5.60 -5.00 13.19
C SER A 228 -6.79 -4.08 13.43
N GLU A 229 -7.17 -3.85 14.68
CA GLU A 229 -8.26 -2.92 15.02
C GLU A 229 -7.94 -1.50 14.55
N ILE A 230 -6.72 -1.02 14.80
CA ILE A 230 -6.25 0.28 14.32
C ILE A 230 -6.29 0.31 12.79
N LEU A 231 -5.71 -0.70 12.13
CA LEU A 231 -5.56 -0.73 10.67
C LEU A 231 -6.90 -0.72 9.92
N HIS A 232 -7.92 -1.33 10.51
CA HIS A 232 -9.25 -1.45 9.95
C HIS A 232 -10.20 -0.30 10.32
N THR A 233 -9.76 0.65 11.15
CA THR A 233 -10.58 1.80 11.57
C THR A 233 -10.63 2.85 10.45
N PRO A 234 -11.81 3.10 9.84
CA PRO A 234 -11.95 4.12 8.82
C PRO A 234 -11.77 5.53 9.38
N GLY A 235 -11.27 6.43 8.54
CA GLY A 235 -11.20 7.85 8.85
C GLY A 235 -12.57 8.55 8.77
N HIS A 236 -12.59 9.82 9.14
CA HIS A 236 -13.71 10.74 8.93
C HIS A 236 -13.18 12.10 8.50
N LEU A 237 -14.02 12.87 7.81
CA LEU A 237 -13.81 14.30 7.62
C LEU A 237 -14.05 15.05 8.93
N GLU A 238 -13.58 16.29 9.03
CA GLU A 238 -13.73 17.10 10.24
C GLU A 238 -15.19 17.47 10.56
N ASP A 239 -16.11 17.33 9.59
CA ASP A 239 -17.56 17.45 9.81
C ASP A 239 -18.23 16.15 10.32
N GLY A 240 -17.45 15.08 10.51
CA GLY A 240 -17.91 13.78 10.97
C GLY A 240 -18.32 12.81 9.84
N THR A 241 -18.26 13.22 8.57
CA THR A 241 -18.56 12.33 7.43
C THR A 241 -17.62 11.13 7.42
N PRO A 242 -18.13 9.89 7.50
CA PRO A 242 -17.28 8.70 7.51
C PRO A 242 -16.66 8.45 6.14
N LEU A 243 -15.47 7.87 6.12
CA LEU A 243 -14.76 7.45 4.91
C LEU A 243 -14.80 5.93 4.74
N ASP A 244 -14.72 5.46 3.51
CA ASP A 244 -14.49 4.05 3.17
C ASP A 244 -12.98 3.71 3.10
N TYR A 245 -12.14 4.51 3.75
CA TYR A 245 -10.68 4.36 3.77
C TYR A 245 -10.14 4.44 5.19
N ALA A 246 -9.39 3.42 5.59
CA ALA A 246 -8.74 3.27 6.88
C ALA A 246 -7.23 3.52 6.74
N TRP A 247 -6.40 2.72 7.38
CA TRP A 247 -4.94 2.91 7.42
C TRP A 247 -4.27 2.17 6.26
N GLY A 248 -4.34 2.75 5.06
CA GLY A 248 -3.83 2.08 3.85
C GLY A 248 -4.78 1.03 3.29
N VAL A 249 -6.02 0.96 3.77
CA VAL A 249 -6.99 -0.10 3.45
C VAL A 249 -8.31 0.54 3.05
N VAL A 250 -8.85 0.14 1.91
CA VAL A 250 -10.24 0.43 1.53
C VAL A 250 -11.16 -0.53 2.28
N VAL A 251 -12.13 0.02 3.00
CA VAL A 251 -13.14 -0.71 3.75
C VAL A 251 -14.41 -0.75 2.92
N GLY A 252 -14.93 -1.95 2.68
CA GLY A 252 -16.16 -2.11 1.90
C GLY A 252 -16.99 -3.28 2.37
N SER A 253 -18.04 -3.57 1.61
CA SER A 253 -18.82 -4.79 1.80
C SER A 253 -19.27 -5.37 0.47
N TYR A 254 -19.48 -6.68 0.43
CA TYR A 254 -20.06 -7.37 -0.71
C TYR A 254 -20.92 -8.53 -0.22
N ARG A 255 -22.19 -8.57 -0.64
CA ARG A 255 -23.19 -9.58 -0.21
C ARG A 255 -23.25 -9.77 1.31
N GLY A 256 -23.18 -8.68 2.06
CA GLY A 256 -23.23 -8.71 3.54
C GLY A 256 -21.90 -9.04 4.23
N HIS A 257 -20.84 -9.38 3.48
CA HIS A 257 -19.51 -9.62 4.04
C HIS A 257 -18.67 -8.35 4.03
N ARG A 258 -18.04 -8.03 5.16
CA ARG A 258 -17.01 -6.98 5.26
C ARG A 258 -15.79 -7.37 4.43
N LEU A 259 -15.25 -6.41 3.69
CA LEU A 259 -14.05 -6.57 2.89
C LEU A 259 -13.04 -5.47 3.25
N TYR A 260 -11.79 -5.88 3.42
CA TYR A 260 -10.64 -5.01 3.51
C TYR A 260 -9.81 -5.22 2.26
N ARG A 261 -9.57 -4.18 1.46
CA ARG A 261 -8.84 -4.32 0.21
C ARG A 261 -7.92 -3.15 -0.09
N HIS A 262 -6.92 -3.39 -0.92
CA HIS A 262 -6.20 -2.32 -1.59
C HIS A 262 -5.62 -2.86 -2.90
N SER A 263 -5.42 -1.98 -3.86
CA SER A 263 -4.76 -2.30 -5.13
C SER A 263 -3.41 -1.58 -5.24
N GLY A 264 -2.55 -2.08 -6.11
CA GLY A 264 -1.32 -1.41 -6.50
C GLY A 264 -1.18 -1.48 -8.01
N GLY A 265 -0.85 -0.35 -8.64
CA GLY A 265 -0.58 -0.28 -10.07
C GLY A 265 0.67 0.54 -10.35
N TRP A 266 1.47 0.05 -11.28
CA TRP A 266 2.60 0.73 -11.89
C TRP A 266 2.77 0.17 -13.31
N PRO A 267 3.29 0.91 -14.30
CA PRO A 267 3.56 0.34 -15.62
C PRO A 267 4.28 -1.01 -15.56
N GLY A 268 3.67 -2.02 -16.16
CA GLY A 268 4.10 -3.41 -16.21
C GLY A 268 3.75 -4.27 -14.99
N VAL A 269 3.05 -3.75 -13.98
CA VAL A 269 2.60 -4.54 -12.82
C VAL A 269 1.31 -4.04 -12.18
N THR A 270 0.38 -4.96 -11.94
CA THR A 270 -0.83 -4.74 -11.17
C THR A 270 -0.92 -5.73 -10.00
N THR A 271 -1.44 -5.28 -8.87
CA THR A 271 -1.57 -6.08 -7.65
C THR A 271 -2.90 -5.81 -6.96
N GLN A 272 -3.47 -6.85 -6.37
CA GLN A 272 -4.68 -6.77 -5.55
C GLN A 272 -4.45 -7.54 -4.27
N LEU A 273 -4.94 -6.99 -3.16
CA LEU A 273 -4.89 -7.64 -1.86
C LEU A 273 -6.25 -7.48 -1.17
N VAL A 274 -6.87 -8.59 -0.77
CA VAL A 274 -8.22 -8.60 -0.18
C VAL A 274 -8.28 -9.52 1.03
N SER A 275 -8.88 -9.07 2.12
CA SER A 275 -9.20 -9.85 3.30
C SER A 275 -10.71 -9.85 3.56
N ILE A 276 -11.24 -11.03 3.91
CA ILE A 276 -12.66 -11.29 4.16
C ILE A 276 -12.78 -11.97 5.53
N PRO A 277 -12.82 -11.18 6.63
CA PRO A 277 -12.75 -11.74 7.98
C PRO A 277 -13.85 -12.75 8.29
N GLY A 278 -15.09 -12.50 7.84
CA GLY A 278 -16.23 -13.40 8.07
C GLY A 278 -16.12 -14.76 7.38
N LYS A 279 -15.05 -15.00 6.61
CA LYS A 279 -14.73 -16.27 5.95
C LYS A 279 -13.33 -16.78 6.27
N ASP A 280 -12.60 -16.11 7.17
CA ASP A 280 -11.18 -16.36 7.44
C ASP A 280 -10.36 -16.52 6.14
N ALA A 281 -10.59 -15.60 5.19
CA ALA A 281 -10.06 -15.70 3.85
C ALA A 281 -9.23 -14.47 3.45
N SER A 282 -8.11 -14.74 2.78
CA SER A 282 -7.24 -13.72 2.18
C SER A 282 -6.97 -14.06 0.72
N LEU A 283 -7.00 -13.05 -0.14
CA LEU A 283 -6.75 -13.16 -1.58
C LEU A 283 -5.60 -12.24 -1.97
N VAL A 284 -4.78 -12.69 -2.92
CA VAL A 284 -3.77 -11.90 -3.59
C VAL A 284 -3.86 -12.11 -5.10
N VAL A 285 -3.67 -11.05 -5.86
CA VAL A 285 -3.42 -11.10 -7.30
C VAL A 285 -2.17 -10.29 -7.58
N VAL A 286 -1.27 -10.85 -8.38
CA VAL A 286 -0.11 -10.16 -8.96
C VAL A 286 -0.13 -10.45 -10.45
N ALA A 287 -0.14 -9.44 -11.30
CA ALA A 287 -0.01 -9.61 -12.74
C ALA A 287 1.07 -8.67 -13.30
N LEU A 288 1.86 -9.15 -14.27
CA LEU A 288 2.80 -8.32 -15.02
C LEU A 288 2.10 -7.78 -16.27
N ASP A 289 1.20 -6.82 -16.06
CA ASP A 289 0.43 -6.12 -17.08
C ASP A 289 0.15 -4.67 -16.67
N ASP A 290 -0.45 -3.90 -17.57
CA ASP A 290 -0.92 -2.53 -17.31
C ASP A 290 -2.43 -2.46 -16.99
N ASP A 291 -3.11 -3.61 -16.97
CA ASP A 291 -4.58 -3.68 -16.97
C ASP A 291 -5.13 -3.81 -15.54
N SER A 292 -5.18 -2.68 -14.84
CA SER A 292 -5.67 -2.63 -13.46
C SER A 292 -7.15 -3.05 -13.33
N ASP A 293 -7.97 -2.84 -14.37
CA ASP A 293 -9.37 -3.26 -14.39
C ASP A 293 -9.48 -4.79 -14.43
N ARG A 294 -8.63 -5.45 -15.23
CA ARG A 294 -8.58 -6.91 -15.31
C ARG A 294 -8.12 -7.57 -14.01
N SER A 295 -7.10 -7.01 -13.36
CA SER A 295 -6.67 -7.53 -12.05
C SER A 295 -7.78 -7.35 -11.00
N THR A 296 -8.52 -6.24 -11.05
CA THR A 296 -9.68 -5.96 -10.18
C THR A 296 -10.83 -6.92 -10.47
N LEU A 297 -11.12 -7.19 -11.74
CA LEU A 297 -12.12 -8.17 -12.16
C LEU A 297 -11.77 -9.56 -11.64
N LEU A 298 -10.52 -9.99 -11.76
CA LEU A 298 -10.05 -11.27 -11.21
C LEU A 298 -10.26 -11.35 -9.70
N ALA A 299 -9.86 -10.32 -8.96
CA ALA A 299 -10.10 -10.27 -7.52
C ALA A 299 -11.60 -10.37 -7.19
N ASN A 300 -12.47 -9.68 -7.94
CA ASN A 300 -13.92 -9.74 -7.74
C ASN A 300 -14.51 -11.12 -8.07
N ILE A 301 -14.05 -11.80 -9.12
CA ILE A 301 -14.46 -13.18 -9.44
C ILE A 301 -14.04 -14.12 -8.31
N MET A 302 -12.82 -14.00 -7.80
CA MET A 302 -12.34 -14.81 -6.68
C MET A 302 -13.15 -14.57 -5.40
N ILE A 303 -13.46 -13.31 -5.08
CA ILE A 303 -14.36 -12.95 -3.97
C ILE A 303 -15.73 -13.62 -4.17
N TYR A 304 -16.32 -13.51 -5.36
CA TYR A 304 -17.61 -14.10 -5.66
C TYR A 304 -17.60 -15.62 -5.44
N THR A 305 -16.64 -16.32 -6.04
CA THR A 305 -16.50 -17.78 -5.93
C THR A 305 -16.31 -18.22 -4.49
N LEU A 306 -15.52 -17.50 -3.69
CA LEU A 306 -15.29 -17.83 -2.27
C LEU A 306 -16.55 -17.62 -1.41
N LEU A 307 -17.40 -16.66 -1.76
CA LEU A 307 -18.62 -16.37 -1.01
C LEU A 307 -19.81 -17.24 -1.41
N THR A 308 -19.77 -17.87 -2.59
CA THR A 308 -20.83 -18.77 -3.08
C THR A 308 -20.51 -20.26 -2.95
N SER A 309 -19.24 -20.61 -2.68
CA SER A 309 -18.84 -21.97 -2.29
C SER A 309 -19.13 -22.26 -0.82
#